data_AF-A0A7V2QKE2-F1
#
_entry.id   AF-A0A7V2QKE2-F1
#
_cell.length_a   1.000
_cell.length_b   1.000
_cell.length_c   1.000
_cell.angle_alpha   90.00
_cell.angle_beta   90.00
_cell.angle_gamma   90.00
#
_symmetry.space_group_name_H-M   'P 1'
#
loop_
_entity.id
_entity.type
_entity.pdbx_description
1 polymer ?
#
loop_
_entity_poly.entity_id
_entity_poly.type
_entity_poly.pdbx_seq_one_letter_code
_entity_poly.pdbx_strand_id
1 'polypeptide(L)'
;MPEIELKNIKPSRLNPRLELTKTSLDELSDSMKQVGIIEPIIVRPSSGESYEIVVGERRYRAAQQTGLDKIPAIIKDYSDEEVMEINLIENIQREELTAVEKGKICNDLLSKFPDRYQNRASLAKHLGVSESSVRSWLYTTEMPPEVQRRIAPKTEHGSVPAGKVDYRTAVKISHRIKEPNKFVEVIQHIADNKIPRRIATHATQQILREPDKPVKEIFREAIEETPIFLPFSRIHAEAITKGKKTQTARKYKDPRLQPGAVVRAQVNHYSDIKIKNVLRKKLCDLTEEDAKREGGYTLEEFKQVWGKLHGNWNPEEYVYVIQFDFLKEA
;
A
#
# COMPACT_ATOMS: atom_id res chain seq x y z
N MET A 1 24.14 19.37 -25.62
CA MET A 1 23.25 19.78 -24.52
C MET A 1 24.00 20.87 -23.75
N PRO A 2 23.43 22.06 -23.51
CA PRO A 2 24.18 23.16 -22.89
C PRO A 2 24.51 22.85 -21.43
N GLU A 3 25.68 23.29 -21.00
CA GLU A 3 26.09 23.28 -19.59
C GLU A 3 25.96 24.69 -19.04
N ILE A 4 25.24 24.82 -17.92
CA ILE A 4 24.97 26.11 -17.29
C ILE A 4 25.75 26.19 -15.99
N GLU A 5 26.38 27.34 -15.73
CA GLU A 5 27.07 27.60 -14.48
C GLU A 5 26.09 27.55 -13.31
N LEU A 6 26.40 26.77 -12.27
CA LEU A 6 25.51 26.60 -11.11
C LEU A 6 25.16 27.95 -10.47
N LYS A 7 26.09 28.91 -10.47
CA LYS A 7 25.90 30.27 -9.93
C LYS A 7 24.79 31.06 -10.63
N ASN A 8 24.48 30.72 -11.88
CA ASN A 8 23.44 31.35 -12.68
C ASN A 8 22.08 30.67 -12.50
N ILE A 9 22.00 29.56 -11.77
CA ILE A 9 20.78 28.78 -11.57
C ILE A 9 20.22 29.04 -10.17
N LYS A 10 18.90 29.22 -10.08
CA LYS A 10 18.19 29.45 -8.82
C LYS A 10 17.07 28.40 -8.65
N PRO A 11 16.86 27.89 -7.43
CA PRO A 11 15.67 27.10 -7.12
C PRO A 11 14.39 27.86 -7.39
N SER A 12 13.34 27.15 -7.84
CA SER A 12 12.04 27.78 -8.01
C SER A 12 11.35 28.04 -6.68
N ARG A 13 10.77 29.24 -6.55
CA ARG A 13 9.89 29.58 -5.41
C ARG A 13 8.54 28.84 -5.47
N LEU A 14 8.20 28.33 -6.64
CA LEU A 14 6.95 27.63 -6.92
C LEU A 14 7.05 26.11 -6.65
N ASN A 15 8.19 25.65 -6.11
CA ASN A 15 8.34 24.27 -5.67
C ASN A 15 7.94 24.14 -4.18
N PRO A 16 6.79 23.54 -3.85
CA PRO A 16 6.26 23.50 -2.48
C PRO A 16 7.01 22.55 -1.53
N ARG A 17 8.00 21.80 -2.01
CA ARG A 17 8.83 20.92 -1.16
C ARG A 17 10.25 21.44 -1.09
N LEU A 18 10.89 21.22 0.05
CA LEU A 18 12.07 20.33 0.13
C LEU A 18 12.38 20.01 1.61
N GLU A 19 11.78 18.94 2.14
CA GLU A 19 12.50 18.13 3.13
C GLU A 19 13.40 17.18 2.34
N LEU A 20 14.64 17.61 2.08
CA LEU A 20 15.68 16.73 1.56
C LEU A 20 16.40 16.10 2.73
N THR A 21 16.34 14.78 2.83
CA THR A 21 17.18 14.07 3.79
C THR A 21 18.62 14.16 3.33
N LYS A 22 19.52 14.48 4.26
CA LYS A 22 20.95 14.62 3.98
C LYS A 22 21.52 13.36 3.30
N THR A 23 21.13 12.19 3.78
CA THR A 23 21.50 10.88 3.23
C THR A 23 21.14 10.74 1.73
N SER A 24 19.95 11.19 1.33
CA SER A 24 19.49 11.07 -0.06
C SER A 24 20.26 11.98 -1.03
N LEU A 25 20.78 13.10 -0.53
CA LEU A 25 21.65 13.99 -1.30
C LEU A 25 23.07 13.46 -1.37
N ASP A 26 23.59 12.92 -0.26
CA ASP A 26 24.94 12.36 -0.18
C ASP A 26 25.10 11.17 -1.15
N GLU A 27 24.13 10.25 -1.20
CA GLU A 27 24.11 9.13 -2.16
C GLU A 27 24.12 9.61 -3.62
N LEU A 28 23.34 10.65 -3.93
CA LEU A 28 23.27 11.21 -5.29
C LEU A 28 24.56 11.95 -5.66
N SER A 29 25.16 12.65 -4.70
CA SER A 29 26.45 13.34 -4.81
C SER A 29 27.57 12.35 -5.09
N ASP A 30 27.63 11.23 -4.36
CA ASP A 30 28.63 10.19 -4.58
C ASP A 30 28.45 9.48 -5.93
N SER A 31 27.21 9.22 -6.34
CA SER A 31 26.91 8.73 -7.70
C SER A 31 27.40 9.70 -8.78
N MET A 32 27.13 11.00 -8.63
CA MET A 32 27.61 12.03 -9.56
C MET A 32 29.13 12.08 -9.68
N LYS A 33 29.88 11.87 -8.59
CA LYS A 33 31.34 11.81 -8.65
C LYS A 33 31.85 10.60 -9.43
N GLN A 34 31.13 9.49 -9.40
CA GLN A 34 31.54 8.24 -10.06
C GLN A 34 31.18 8.21 -11.54
N VAL A 35 29.94 8.55 -11.88
CA VAL A 35 29.40 8.37 -13.25
C VAL A 35 29.02 9.68 -13.94
N GLY A 36 29.21 10.82 -13.26
CA GLY A 36 28.78 12.12 -13.76
C GLY A 36 27.26 12.31 -13.71
N ILE A 37 26.79 13.36 -14.38
CA ILE A 37 25.35 13.67 -14.45
C ILE A 37 24.78 13.08 -15.74
N ILE A 38 24.01 12.00 -15.60
CA ILE A 38 23.43 11.26 -16.74
C ILE A 38 22.21 12.00 -17.31
N GLU A 39 21.31 12.45 -16.43
CA GLU A 39 20.10 13.15 -16.84
C GLU A 39 20.23 14.66 -16.59
N PRO A 40 19.96 15.52 -17.59
CA PRO A 40 20.00 16.97 -17.41
C PRO A 40 18.89 17.47 -16.47
N ILE A 41 19.10 18.62 -15.84
CA ILE A 41 18.01 19.36 -15.21
C ILE A 41 17.21 20.14 -16.25
N ILE A 42 15.97 20.50 -15.95
CA ILE A 42 15.17 21.40 -16.79
C ILE A 42 15.12 22.76 -16.11
N VAL A 43 15.49 23.80 -16.85
CA VAL A 43 15.47 25.18 -16.37
C VAL A 43 14.72 26.07 -17.35
N ARG A 44 14.22 27.20 -16.86
CA ARG A 44 13.69 28.28 -17.68
C ARG A 44 14.48 29.57 -17.50
N PRO A 45 14.51 30.47 -18.50
CA PRO A 45 15.06 31.80 -18.32
C PRO A 45 14.37 32.55 -17.18
N SER A 46 15.14 33.32 -16.41
CA SER A 46 14.65 34.25 -15.39
C SER A 46 15.21 35.66 -15.66
N SER A 47 15.02 36.61 -14.74
CA SER A 47 15.54 37.97 -14.94
C SER A 47 17.07 37.99 -15.06
N GLY A 48 17.57 38.72 -16.06
CA GLY A 48 19.01 38.77 -16.41
C GLY A 48 19.51 37.49 -17.07
N GLU A 49 20.81 37.18 -16.93
CA GLU A 49 21.43 35.93 -17.41
C GLU A 49 21.24 34.76 -16.42
N SER A 50 20.12 34.72 -15.70
CA SER A 50 19.84 33.70 -14.69
C SER A 50 18.75 32.74 -15.12
N TYR A 51 18.76 31.54 -14.53
CA TYR A 51 17.86 30.45 -14.83
C TYR A 51 17.15 29.99 -13.56
N GLU A 52 15.91 29.56 -13.70
CA GLU A 52 15.13 28.97 -12.60
C GLU A 52 14.91 27.47 -12.86
N ILE A 53 15.08 26.65 -11.82
CA ILE A 53 14.89 25.20 -11.92
C ILE A 53 13.41 24.87 -12.03
N VAL A 54 13.06 24.14 -13.08
CA VAL A 54 11.71 23.59 -13.29
C VAL A 54 11.65 22.14 -12.84
N VAL A 55 12.65 21.33 -13.20
CA VAL A 55 12.74 19.91 -12.81
C VAL A 55 14.18 19.57 -12.42
N GLY A 56 14.33 18.73 -11.38
CA GLY A 56 15.62 18.17 -11.00
C GLY A 56 16.35 18.92 -9.89
N GLU A 57 15.63 19.59 -8.97
CA GLU A 57 16.25 20.35 -7.88
C GLU A 57 17.19 19.51 -6.99
N ARG A 58 16.86 18.24 -6.74
CA ARG A 58 17.75 17.28 -6.04
C ARG A 58 19.11 17.16 -6.72
N ARG A 59 19.10 17.10 -8.05
CA ARG A 59 20.28 16.95 -8.90
C ARG A 59 21.13 18.23 -8.87
N TYR A 60 20.48 19.38 -8.94
CA TYR A 60 21.15 20.67 -8.74
C TYR A 60 21.84 20.76 -7.38
N ARG A 61 21.16 20.39 -6.27
CA ARG A 61 21.76 20.45 -4.93
C ARG A 61 22.90 19.47 -4.73
N ALA A 62 22.79 18.25 -5.26
CA ALA A 62 23.90 17.29 -5.25
C ALA A 62 25.10 17.80 -6.08
N ALA A 63 24.85 18.44 -7.23
CA ALA A 63 25.90 19.09 -8.01
C ALA A 63 26.61 20.22 -7.26
N GLN A 64 25.88 21.00 -6.45
CA GLN A 64 26.49 21.99 -5.55
C GLN A 64 27.36 21.34 -4.47
N GLN A 65 26.95 20.20 -3.90
CA GLN A 65 27.72 19.48 -2.88
C GLN A 65 28.99 18.82 -3.42
N THR A 66 28.96 18.38 -4.69
CA THR A 66 30.13 17.80 -5.37
C THR A 66 31.17 18.84 -5.78
N GLY A 67 30.81 20.14 -5.76
CA GLY A 67 31.69 21.23 -6.15
C GLY A 67 31.81 21.40 -7.67
N LEU A 68 30.83 20.93 -8.45
CA LEU A 68 30.80 21.15 -9.89
C LEU A 68 30.58 22.63 -10.21
N ASP A 69 31.27 23.16 -11.22
CA ASP A 69 31.04 24.55 -11.68
C ASP A 69 29.81 24.67 -12.58
N LYS A 70 29.51 23.61 -13.34
CA LYS A 70 28.46 23.57 -14.35
C LYS A 70 27.62 22.30 -14.25
N ILE A 71 26.39 22.37 -14.73
CA ILE A 71 25.47 21.24 -14.82
C ILE A 71 24.82 21.17 -16.21
N PRO A 72 24.70 19.97 -16.81
CA PRO A 72 23.90 19.78 -18.01
C PRO A 72 22.44 20.20 -17.76
N ALA A 73 21.92 21.08 -18.61
CA ALA A 73 20.57 21.58 -18.49
C ALA A 73 19.85 21.64 -19.84
N ILE A 74 18.53 21.49 -19.81
CA ILE A 74 17.64 21.77 -20.93
C ILE A 74 16.93 23.08 -20.62
N ILE A 75 17.13 24.08 -21.47
CA ILE A 75 16.46 25.37 -21.37
C ILE A 75 15.11 25.27 -22.09
N LYS A 76 14.03 25.55 -21.36
CA LYS A 76 12.67 25.63 -21.88
C LYS A 76 12.05 26.95 -21.45
N ASP A 77 11.36 27.61 -22.38
CA ASP A 77 10.61 28.82 -22.08
C ASP A 77 9.24 28.41 -21.54
N TYR A 78 9.12 28.33 -20.20
CA TYR A 78 7.90 27.96 -19.50
C TYR A 78 7.37 29.14 -18.70
N SER A 79 6.06 29.39 -18.80
CA SER A 79 5.37 30.36 -17.95
C SER A 79 5.33 29.91 -16.49
N ASP A 80 5.04 30.83 -15.55
CA ASP A 80 4.87 30.50 -14.13
C ASP A 80 3.78 29.46 -13.92
N GLU A 81 2.72 29.56 -14.71
CA GLU A 81 1.61 28.62 -14.74
C GLU A 81 2.07 27.22 -15.16
N GLU A 82 2.86 27.10 -16.23
CA GLU A 82 3.40 25.82 -16.71
C GLU A 82 4.38 25.19 -15.73
N VAL A 83 5.25 25.98 -15.10
CA VAL A 83 6.15 25.48 -14.06
C VAL A 83 5.36 24.95 -12.86
N MET A 84 4.31 25.66 -12.45
CA MET A 84 3.43 25.20 -11.37
C MET A 84 2.73 23.88 -11.71
N GLU A 85 2.23 23.75 -12.94
CA GLU A 85 1.60 22.53 -13.42
C GLU A 85 2.57 21.34 -13.42
N ILE A 86 3.76 21.52 -14.00
CA ILE A 86 4.81 20.49 -14.05
C ILE A 86 5.18 20.04 -12.64
N ASN A 87 5.33 20.97 -11.70
CA ASN A 87 5.65 20.65 -10.30
C ASN A 87 4.52 19.85 -9.62
N LEU A 88 3.26 20.13 -9.93
CA LEU A 88 2.13 19.35 -9.40
C LEU A 88 2.09 17.93 -10.00
N ILE A 89 2.32 17.80 -11.32
CA ILE A 89 2.36 16.50 -12.01
C ILE A 89 3.51 15.61 -11.52
N GLU A 90 4.71 16.17 -11.33
CA GLU A 90 5.83 15.42 -10.76
C GLU A 90 5.49 14.96 -9.34
N ASN A 91 4.92 15.84 -8.52
CA ASN A 91 4.59 15.51 -7.14
C ASN A 91 3.59 14.36 -7.06
N ILE A 92 2.52 14.35 -7.87
CA ILE A 92 1.49 13.28 -7.83
C ILE A 92 2.02 11.91 -8.25
N GLN A 93 3.05 11.86 -9.11
CA GLN A 93 3.67 10.62 -9.57
C GLN A 93 4.51 9.93 -8.50
N ARG A 94 4.78 10.59 -7.37
CA ARG A 94 5.51 9.98 -6.26
C ARG A 94 4.74 8.80 -5.66
N GLU A 95 5.45 7.68 -5.52
CA GLU A 95 4.88 6.43 -4.99
C GLU A 95 4.42 6.56 -3.52
N GLU A 96 5.14 7.36 -2.73
CA GLU A 96 4.89 7.56 -1.30
C GLU A 96 3.65 8.40 -0.97
N LEU A 97 3.06 9.12 -1.95
CA LEU A 97 1.90 9.95 -1.67
C LEU A 97 0.66 9.11 -1.34
N THR A 98 -0.02 9.49 -0.27
CA THR A 98 -1.31 8.94 0.11
C THR A 98 -2.41 9.33 -0.88
N ALA A 99 -3.51 8.57 -0.91
CA ALA A 99 -4.65 8.87 -1.76
C ALA A 99 -5.24 10.27 -1.51
N VAL A 100 -5.21 10.75 -0.26
CA VAL A 100 -5.67 12.09 0.13
C VAL A 100 -4.77 13.17 -0.44
N GLU A 101 -3.45 13.00 -0.37
CA GLU A 101 -2.49 13.95 -0.94
C GLU A 101 -2.59 13.99 -2.47
N LYS A 102 -2.69 12.83 -3.14
CA LYS A 102 -2.93 12.77 -4.59
C LYS A 102 -4.23 13.49 -4.95
N GLY A 103 -5.29 13.30 -4.14
CA GLY A 103 -6.57 13.99 -4.34
C GLY A 103 -6.46 15.51 -4.22
N LYS A 104 -5.69 16.02 -3.26
CA LYS A 104 -5.44 17.46 -3.10
C LYS A 104 -4.73 18.04 -4.32
N ILE A 105 -3.70 17.36 -4.81
CA ILE A 105 -3.01 17.76 -6.05
C ILE A 105 -3.95 17.72 -7.25
N CYS A 106 -4.85 16.72 -7.35
CA CYS A 106 -5.87 16.70 -8.39
C CYS A 106 -6.83 17.90 -8.31
N ASN A 107 -7.26 18.30 -7.11
CA ASN A 107 -8.08 19.50 -6.91
C ASN A 107 -7.33 20.78 -7.35
N ASP A 108 -6.04 20.88 -7.00
CA ASP A 108 -5.20 22.00 -7.41
C ASP A 108 -5.07 22.07 -8.93
N LEU A 109 -4.82 20.93 -9.60
CA LEU A 109 -4.75 20.87 -11.07
C LEU A 109 -6.08 21.28 -11.72
N LEU A 110 -7.22 20.72 -11.27
CA LEU A 110 -8.54 21.04 -11.81
C LEU A 110 -8.93 22.51 -11.62
N SER A 111 -8.58 23.10 -10.48
CA SER A 111 -8.95 24.49 -10.15
C SER A 111 -8.03 25.52 -10.78
N LYS A 112 -6.72 25.24 -10.89
CA LYS A 112 -5.72 26.18 -11.39
C LYS A 112 -5.59 26.18 -12.91
N PHE A 113 -5.87 25.05 -13.57
CA PHE A 113 -5.76 24.93 -15.03
C PHE A 113 -7.06 24.38 -15.64
N PRO A 114 -8.21 25.06 -15.47
CA PRO A 114 -9.52 24.56 -15.92
C PRO A 114 -9.60 24.36 -17.45
N ASP A 115 -8.85 25.15 -18.24
CA ASP A 115 -8.80 25.01 -19.70
C ASP A 115 -8.06 23.74 -20.14
N ARG A 116 -7.04 23.32 -19.37
CA ARG A 116 -6.25 22.10 -19.62
C ARG A 116 -6.95 20.86 -19.03
N TYR A 117 -7.53 21.00 -17.84
CA TYR A 117 -8.18 19.93 -17.08
C TYR A 117 -9.67 20.17 -16.90
N GLN A 118 -10.40 20.15 -18.02
CA GLN A 118 -11.85 20.37 -18.04
C GLN A 118 -12.64 19.41 -17.13
N ASN A 119 -12.17 18.16 -16.95
CA ASN A 119 -12.84 17.16 -16.13
C ASN A 119 -11.88 16.06 -15.65
N ARG A 120 -12.42 15.13 -14.86
CA ARG A 120 -11.66 13.99 -14.31
C ARG A 120 -11.05 13.08 -15.38
N ALA A 121 -11.72 12.93 -16.53
CA ALA A 121 -11.22 12.07 -17.60
C ALA A 121 -10.02 12.72 -18.33
N SER A 122 -10.08 14.03 -18.59
CA SER A 122 -8.94 14.74 -19.18
C SER A 122 -7.73 14.77 -18.24
N LEU A 123 -7.94 14.98 -16.94
CA LEU A 123 -6.89 14.89 -15.93
C LEU A 123 -6.28 13.48 -15.87
N ALA A 124 -7.10 12.43 -15.82
CA ALA A 124 -6.63 11.05 -15.77
C ALA A 124 -5.75 10.68 -16.97
N LYS A 125 -6.12 11.15 -18.17
CA LYS A 125 -5.34 10.96 -19.40
C LYS A 125 -3.95 11.60 -19.30
N HIS A 126 -3.85 12.83 -18.80
CA HIS A 126 -2.57 13.51 -18.63
C HIS A 126 -1.69 12.86 -17.55
N LEU A 127 -2.30 12.35 -16.49
CA LEU A 127 -1.58 11.67 -15.41
C LEU A 127 -1.21 10.22 -15.74
N GLY A 128 -1.69 9.65 -16.86
CA GLY A 128 -1.44 8.26 -17.23
C GLY A 128 -2.12 7.25 -16.29
N VAL A 129 -3.25 7.60 -15.69
CA VAL A 129 -4.00 6.75 -14.75
C VAL A 129 -5.46 6.61 -15.16
N SER A 130 -6.20 5.70 -14.50
CA SER A 130 -7.62 5.55 -14.76
C SER A 130 -8.44 6.72 -14.19
N GLU A 131 -9.52 7.11 -14.88
CA GLU A 131 -10.50 8.08 -14.35
C GLU A 131 -11.05 7.64 -12.98
N SER A 132 -11.25 6.33 -12.78
CA SER A 132 -11.67 5.77 -11.51
C SER A 132 -10.69 6.01 -10.36
N SER A 133 -9.38 6.09 -10.65
CA SER A 133 -8.35 6.41 -9.67
C SER A 133 -8.43 7.87 -9.27
N VAL A 134 -8.46 8.79 -10.24
CA VAL A 134 -8.64 10.22 -10.02
C VAL A 134 -9.92 10.49 -9.22
N ARG A 135 -11.05 9.88 -9.62
CA ARG A 135 -12.31 10.00 -8.89
C ARG A 135 -12.19 9.55 -7.44
N SER A 136 -11.52 8.42 -7.19
CA SER A 136 -11.36 7.90 -5.83
C SER A 136 -10.49 8.82 -4.98
N TRP A 137 -9.39 9.33 -5.53
CA TRP A 137 -8.50 10.27 -4.83
C TRP A 137 -9.22 11.57 -4.46
N LEU A 138 -9.91 12.18 -5.42
CA LEU A 138 -10.73 13.38 -5.18
C LEU A 138 -11.73 13.14 -4.04
N TYR A 139 -12.46 12.01 -4.11
CA TYR A 139 -13.45 11.65 -3.09
C TYR A 139 -12.85 11.50 -1.69
N THR A 140 -11.58 11.07 -1.57
CA THR A 140 -10.92 10.99 -0.25
C THR A 140 -10.69 12.35 0.39
N THR A 141 -10.60 13.43 -0.40
CA THR A 141 -10.41 14.80 0.12
C THR A 141 -11.67 15.38 0.76
N GLU A 142 -12.83 14.87 0.35
CA GLU A 142 -14.15 15.26 0.84
C GLU A 142 -14.60 14.45 2.06
N MET A 143 -13.87 13.40 2.44
CA MET A 143 -14.21 12.55 3.59
C MET A 143 -13.99 13.30 4.91
N PRO A 144 -14.72 12.95 5.99
CA PRO A 144 -14.48 13.51 7.32
C PRO A 144 -13.01 13.42 7.75
N PRO A 145 -12.47 14.42 8.45
CA PRO A 145 -11.06 14.42 8.89
C PRO A 145 -10.63 13.17 9.66
N GLU A 146 -11.55 12.60 10.47
CA GLU A 146 -11.36 11.36 11.21
C GLU A 146 -11.04 10.20 10.28
N VAL A 147 -11.76 10.10 9.15
CA VAL A 147 -11.58 9.06 8.14
C VAL A 147 -10.28 9.30 7.38
N GLN A 148 -9.99 10.54 6.98
CA GLN A 148 -8.73 10.90 6.33
C GLN A 148 -7.52 10.46 7.17
N ARG A 149 -7.55 10.68 8.50
CA ARG A 149 -6.50 10.22 9.43
C ARG A 149 -6.32 8.70 9.45
N ARG A 150 -7.37 7.92 9.20
CA ARG A 150 -7.29 6.44 9.17
C ARG A 150 -6.84 5.89 7.81
N ILE A 151 -7.13 6.56 6.69
CA ILE A 151 -6.74 6.10 5.35
C ILE A 151 -5.39 6.67 4.87
N ALA A 152 -5.03 7.84 5.36
CA ALA A 152 -3.80 8.56 5.10
C ALA A 152 -3.11 8.98 6.42
N PRO A 153 -2.81 8.02 7.32
CA PRO A 153 -2.06 8.34 8.54
C PRO A 153 -0.67 8.84 8.15
N LYS A 154 -0.16 9.82 8.89
CA LYS A 154 1.24 10.25 8.76
C LYS A 154 2.15 9.06 9.06
N THR A 155 3.11 8.80 8.18
CA THR A 155 4.11 7.75 8.33
C THR A 155 5.46 8.40 8.50
N GLU A 156 6.21 8.08 9.55
CA GLU A 156 7.55 8.64 9.71
C GLU A 156 8.61 7.90 8.88
N HIS A 157 8.43 6.61 8.52
CA HIS A 157 9.51 5.83 7.90
C HIS A 157 9.03 4.65 7.02
N GLY A 158 8.20 4.88 6.00
CA GLY A 158 7.78 3.82 5.03
C GLY A 158 6.98 2.65 5.62
N SER A 159 6.80 2.60 6.94
CA SER A 159 6.01 1.58 7.63
C SER A 159 4.53 1.92 7.54
N VAL A 160 3.71 0.93 7.18
CA VAL A 160 2.24 1.06 7.23
C VAL A 160 1.79 1.16 8.70
N PRO A 161 1.18 2.27 9.15
CA PRO A 161 0.76 2.43 10.54
C PRO A 161 -0.28 1.39 10.92
N ALA A 162 -0.21 0.94 12.17
CA ALA A 162 -1.22 0.05 12.73
C ALA A 162 -2.61 0.70 12.64
N GLY A 163 -3.59 -0.06 12.13
CA GLY A 163 -4.96 0.44 11.96
C GLY A 163 -5.20 1.29 10.71
N LYS A 164 -4.23 1.41 9.79
CA LYS A 164 -4.47 2.02 8.48
C LYS A 164 -5.58 1.27 7.74
N VAL A 165 -6.60 1.99 7.30
CA VAL A 165 -7.67 1.46 6.46
C VAL A 165 -7.33 1.73 5.00
N ASP A 166 -7.50 0.72 4.14
CA ASP A 166 -7.34 0.90 2.69
C ASP A 166 -8.36 1.93 2.17
N TYR A 167 -7.87 2.96 1.47
CA TYR A 167 -8.72 4.06 0.99
C TYR A 167 -9.83 3.56 0.05
N ARG A 168 -9.57 2.51 -0.77
CA ARG A 168 -10.59 1.93 -1.66
C ARG A 168 -11.71 1.27 -0.87
N THR A 169 -11.40 0.72 0.30
CA THR A 169 -12.39 0.19 1.23
C THR A 169 -13.23 1.32 1.83
N ALA A 170 -12.61 2.42 2.26
CA ALA A 170 -13.33 3.60 2.73
C ALA A 170 -14.26 4.19 1.66
N VAL A 171 -13.78 4.37 0.42
CA VAL A 171 -14.58 4.87 -0.72
C VAL A 171 -15.79 3.97 -1.01
N LYS A 172 -15.63 2.65 -0.92
CA LYS A 172 -16.75 1.70 -1.10
C LYS A 172 -17.79 1.83 0.01
N ILE A 173 -17.35 1.98 1.26
CA ILE A 173 -18.25 2.12 2.42
C ILE A 173 -19.00 3.45 2.35
N SER A 174 -18.32 4.57 2.04
CA SER A 174 -18.97 5.88 1.90
C SER A 174 -19.98 5.97 0.75
N HIS A 175 -19.83 5.15 -0.29
CA HIS A 175 -20.84 5.07 -1.33
C HIS A 175 -22.14 4.40 -0.85
N ARG A 176 -22.07 3.59 0.22
CA ARG A 176 -23.20 2.85 0.80
C ARG A 176 -23.78 3.54 2.03
N ILE A 177 -22.93 3.97 2.96
CA ILE A 177 -23.31 4.64 4.20
C ILE A 177 -23.16 6.16 3.98
N LYS A 178 -24.29 6.84 3.77
CA LYS A 178 -24.34 8.29 3.47
C LYS A 178 -24.35 9.17 4.71
N GLU A 179 -24.79 8.63 5.83
CA GLU A 179 -24.78 9.34 7.10
C GLU A 179 -23.33 9.53 7.60
N PRO A 180 -22.83 10.78 7.74
CA PRO A 180 -21.43 11.03 8.07
C PRO A 180 -20.99 10.42 9.40
N ASN A 181 -21.82 10.53 10.44
CA ASN A 181 -21.49 10.03 11.78
C ASN A 181 -21.37 8.50 11.80
N LYS A 182 -22.35 7.79 11.21
CA LYS A 182 -22.31 6.33 11.07
C LYS A 182 -21.12 5.88 10.22
N PHE A 183 -20.81 6.60 9.14
CA PHE A 183 -19.64 6.30 8.30
C PHE A 183 -18.33 6.42 9.07
N VAL A 184 -18.15 7.49 9.85
CA VAL A 184 -16.97 7.69 10.72
C VAL A 184 -16.87 6.56 11.75
N GLU A 185 -17.96 6.23 12.42
CA GLU A 185 -18.02 5.17 13.42
C GLU A 185 -17.57 3.81 12.83
N VAL A 186 -18.07 3.46 11.64
CA VAL A 186 -17.71 2.22 10.94
C VAL A 186 -16.22 2.18 10.60
N ILE A 187 -15.67 3.26 10.04
CA ILE A 187 -14.24 3.30 9.69
C ILE A 187 -13.35 3.24 10.93
N GLN A 188 -13.72 3.93 12.01
CA GLN A 188 -12.99 3.85 13.28
C GLN A 188 -13.04 2.43 13.85
N HIS A 189 -14.21 1.78 13.85
CA HIS A 189 -14.35 0.42 14.33
C HIS A 189 -13.48 -0.57 13.53
N ILE A 190 -13.45 -0.43 12.20
CA ILE A 190 -12.58 -1.24 11.33
C ILE A 190 -11.10 -1.02 11.67
N ALA A 191 -10.70 0.24 11.82
CA ALA A 191 -9.31 0.62 12.11
C ALA A 191 -8.84 0.08 13.47
N ASP A 192 -9.61 0.33 14.52
CA ASP A 192 -9.23 0.03 15.91
C ASP A 192 -9.21 -1.47 16.18
N ASN A 193 -10.12 -2.23 15.57
CA ASN A 193 -10.20 -3.68 15.72
C ASN A 193 -9.47 -4.46 14.61
N LYS A 194 -8.75 -3.76 13.70
CA LYS A 194 -8.00 -4.35 12.59
C LYS A 194 -8.86 -5.29 11.73
N ILE A 195 -10.11 -4.90 11.49
CA ILE A 195 -11.10 -5.77 10.84
C ILE A 195 -10.69 -6.06 9.40
N PRO A 196 -10.60 -7.34 8.98
CA PRO A 196 -10.32 -7.71 7.61
C PRO A 196 -11.38 -7.19 6.63
N ARG A 197 -10.96 -6.85 5.41
CA ARG A 197 -11.82 -6.32 4.34
C ARG A 197 -13.10 -7.14 4.09
N ARG A 198 -13.03 -8.47 4.18
CA ARG A 198 -14.19 -9.36 3.98
C ARG A 198 -15.26 -9.13 5.04
N ILE A 199 -14.87 -9.11 6.31
CA ILE A 199 -15.76 -8.84 7.44
C ILE A 199 -16.32 -7.43 7.34
N ALA A 200 -15.49 -6.44 7.03
CA ALA A 200 -15.95 -5.07 6.80
C ALA A 200 -17.01 -4.99 5.67
N THR A 201 -16.84 -5.77 4.60
CA THR A 201 -17.82 -5.82 3.49
C THR A 201 -19.15 -6.44 3.95
N HIS A 202 -19.09 -7.52 4.71
CA HIS A 202 -20.28 -8.21 5.26
C HIS A 202 -21.02 -7.32 6.26
N ALA A 203 -20.31 -6.76 7.24
CA ALA A 203 -20.85 -5.79 8.21
C ALA A 203 -21.49 -4.57 7.51
N THR A 204 -20.86 -4.05 6.45
CA THR A 204 -21.45 -2.95 5.67
C THR A 204 -22.79 -3.33 5.03
N GLN A 205 -22.96 -4.58 4.58
CA GLN A 205 -24.25 -5.04 4.06
C GLN A 205 -25.30 -5.18 5.15
N GLN A 206 -24.93 -5.66 6.33
CA GLN A 206 -25.83 -5.75 7.48
C GLN A 206 -26.27 -4.35 7.94
N ILE A 207 -25.36 -3.36 7.99
CA ILE A 207 -25.70 -1.96 8.31
C ILE A 207 -26.75 -1.38 7.34
N LEU A 208 -26.71 -1.75 6.06
CA LEU A 208 -27.72 -1.30 5.09
C LEU A 208 -29.11 -1.92 5.33
N ARG A 209 -29.18 -3.10 5.94
CA ARG A 209 -30.44 -3.78 6.27
C ARG A 209 -30.99 -3.33 7.62
N GLU A 210 -30.12 -3.10 8.58
CA GLU A 210 -30.43 -2.78 9.98
C GLU A 210 -29.70 -1.48 10.38
N PRO A 211 -30.09 -0.31 9.86
CA PRO A 211 -29.35 0.94 10.05
C PRO A 211 -29.32 1.42 11.51
N ASP A 212 -30.39 1.15 12.26
CA ASP A 212 -30.54 1.56 13.67
C ASP A 212 -29.71 0.71 14.63
N LYS A 213 -29.26 -0.47 14.19
CA LYS A 213 -28.52 -1.39 15.04
C LYS A 213 -27.12 -0.83 15.33
N PRO A 214 -26.60 -0.99 16.57
CA PRO A 214 -25.27 -0.51 16.93
C PRO A 214 -24.18 -1.11 16.05
N VAL A 215 -23.23 -0.28 15.58
CA VAL A 215 -22.14 -0.73 14.70
C VAL A 215 -21.36 -1.89 15.33
N LYS A 216 -21.04 -1.79 16.63
CA LYS A 216 -20.31 -2.84 17.35
C LYS A 216 -21.02 -4.20 17.31
N GLU A 217 -22.35 -4.20 17.39
CA GLU A 217 -23.14 -5.43 17.38
C GLU A 217 -23.14 -6.06 15.98
N ILE A 218 -23.36 -5.24 14.96
CA ILE A 218 -23.28 -5.67 13.56
C ILE A 218 -21.90 -6.27 13.25
N PHE A 219 -20.81 -5.63 13.69
CA PHE A 219 -19.48 -6.19 13.48
C PHE A 219 -19.25 -7.50 14.23
N ARG A 220 -19.79 -7.65 15.45
CA ARG A 220 -19.73 -8.92 16.21
C ARG A 220 -20.42 -10.04 15.44
N GLU A 221 -21.66 -9.82 15.01
CA GLU A 221 -22.42 -10.81 14.22
C GLU A 221 -21.74 -11.10 12.89
N ALA A 222 -21.26 -10.06 12.20
CA ALA A 222 -20.54 -10.24 10.95
C ALA A 222 -19.26 -11.07 11.13
N ILE A 223 -18.56 -10.94 12.25
CA ILE A 223 -17.42 -11.79 12.61
C ILE A 223 -17.92 -13.22 12.84
N GLU A 224 -18.94 -13.44 13.66
CA GLU A 224 -19.47 -14.77 13.99
C GLU A 224 -19.97 -15.53 12.74
N GLU A 225 -20.68 -14.85 11.85
CA GLU A 225 -21.24 -15.43 10.63
C GLU A 225 -20.19 -15.66 9.54
N THR A 226 -19.11 -14.85 9.48
CA THR A 226 -18.11 -15.00 8.43
C THR A 226 -17.24 -16.23 8.70
N PRO A 227 -17.27 -17.26 7.83
CA PRO A 227 -16.47 -18.46 8.04
C PRO A 227 -14.98 -18.14 8.05
N ILE A 228 -14.22 -18.87 8.86
CA ILE A 228 -12.76 -18.85 8.80
C ILE A 228 -12.36 -19.67 7.56
N PHE A 229 -11.38 -19.21 6.80
CA PHE A 229 -10.90 -19.93 5.62
C PHE A 229 -9.42 -20.27 5.77
N LEU A 230 -9.05 -21.50 5.41
CA LEU A 230 -7.65 -21.90 5.22
C LEU A 230 -7.40 -22.21 3.74
N PRO A 231 -6.46 -21.50 3.08
CA PRO A 231 -6.17 -21.70 1.68
C PRO A 231 -5.35 -22.98 1.46
N PHE A 232 -5.72 -23.78 0.46
CA PHE A 232 -4.97 -24.95 0.04
C PHE A 232 -4.83 -25.02 -1.49
N SER A 233 -3.75 -25.63 -1.96
CA SER A 233 -3.63 -26.00 -3.38
C SER A 233 -4.49 -27.22 -3.68
N ARG A 234 -4.93 -27.36 -4.94
CA ARG A 234 -5.74 -28.49 -5.40
C ARG A 234 -5.07 -29.85 -5.13
N ILE A 235 -3.73 -29.90 -5.22
CA ILE A 235 -2.95 -31.12 -4.96
C ILE A 235 -3.09 -31.63 -3.51
N HIS A 236 -3.50 -30.77 -2.57
CA HIS A 236 -3.65 -31.14 -1.17
C HIS A 236 -5.00 -31.80 -0.85
N ALA A 237 -5.95 -31.83 -1.80
CA ALA A 237 -7.32 -32.30 -1.55
C ALA A 237 -7.37 -33.70 -0.90
N GLU A 238 -6.64 -34.67 -1.48
CA GLU A 238 -6.60 -36.04 -0.98
C GLU A 238 -5.92 -36.16 0.38
N ALA A 239 -4.87 -35.39 0.63
CA ALA A 239 -4.18 -35.38 1.91
C ALA A 239 -5.04 -34.76 3.02
N ILE A 240 -5.86 -33.75 2.69
CA ILE A 240 -6.83 -33.13 3.59
C ILE A 240 -7.92 -34.14 3.96
N THR A 241 -8.57 -34.75 2.96
CA THR A 241 -9.68 -35.69 3.19
C THR A 241 -9.24 -36.94 3.96
N LYS A 242 -7.99 -37.37 3.80
CA LYS A 242 -7.39 -38.49 4.57
C LYS A 242 -6.86 -38.09 5.95
N GLY A 243 -6.98 -36.83 6.38
CA GLY A 243 -6.48 -36.34 7.67
C GLY A 243 -4.95 -36.34 7.81
N LYS A 244 -4.23 -36.40 6.69
CA LYS A 244 -2.76 -36.46 6.65
C LYS A 244 -2.12 -35.07 6.54
N LYS A 245 -2.89 -34.06 6.11
CA LYS A 245 -2.41 -32.68 5.92
C LYS A 245 -2.37 -31.89 7.23
N THR A 246 -1.33 -31.10 7.41
CA THR A 246 -1.26 -29.96 8.36
C THR A 246 -1.00 -28.69 7.58
N GLN A 247 -1.16 -27.50 8.17
CA GLN A 247 -0.80 -26.24 7.51
C GLN A 247 0.19 -25.45 8.36
N THR A 248 1.31 -25.11 7.76
CA THR A 248 2.36 -24.31 8.36
C THR A 248 2.19 -22.86 7.91
N ALA A 249 2.21 -21.93 8.86
CA ALA A 249 1.99 -20.52 8.59
C ALA A 249 2.99 -19.66 9.36
N ARG A 250 3.67 -18.77 8.63
CA ARG A 250 4.55 -17.75 9.21
C ARG A 250 3.82 -16.76 10.13
N LYS A 251 2.55 -16.49 9.85
CA LYS A 251 1.71 -15.56 10.63
C LYS A 251 0.40 -16.24 11.01
N TYR A 252 0.03 -16.10 12.28
CA TYR A 252 -1.30 -16.42 12.79
C TYR A 252 -2.24 -15.26 12.47
N LYS A 253 -3.26 -15.51 11.64
CA LYS A 253 -4.03 -14.43 10.99
C LYS A 253 -5.42 -14.19 11.59
N ASP A 254 -5.98 -15.12 12.35
CA ASP A 254 -7.33 -14.99 12.91
C ASP A 254 -7.36 -15.57 14.34
N PRO A 255 -7.72 -14.77 15.37
CA PRO A 255 -7.79 -15.25 16.75
C PRO A 255 -8.81 -16.36 16.97
N ARG A 256 -9.78 -16.52 16.06
CA ARG A 256 -10.80 -17.57 16.12
C ARG A 256 -10.28 -18.94 15.65
N LEU A 257 -9.07 -19.01 15.06
CA LEU A 257 -8.46 -20.26 14.60
C LEU A 257 -7.90 -21.09 15.78
N GLN A 258 -8.77 -21.48 16.70
CA GLN A 258 -8.42 -22.20 17.93
C GLN A 258 -8.82 -23.68 17.85
N PRO A 259 -8.27 -24.57 18.70
CA PRO A 259 -8.78 -25.92 18.86
C PRO A 259 -10.32 -25.95 18.99
N GLY A 260 -10.96 -26.81 18.20
CA GLY A 260 -12.42 -26.95 18.12
C GLY A 260 -13.10 -26.10 17.04
N ALA A 261 -12.43 -25.07 16.50
CA ALA A 261 -13.01 -24.21 15.47
C ALA A 261 -13.29 -24.97 14.17
N VAL A 262 -14.44 -24.70 13.55
CA VAL A 262 -14.78 -25.18 12.21
C VAL A 262 -14.35 -24.14 11.17
N VAL A 263 -13.61 -24.59 10.16
CA VAL A 263 -12.94 -23.74 9.18
C VAL A 263 -13.18 -24.31 7.80
N ARG A 264 -13.42 -23.45 6.81
CA ARG A 264 -13.56 -23.87 5.42
C ARG A 264 -12.19 -24.04 4.77
N ALA A 265 -11.88 -25.25 4.33
CA ALA A 265 -10.74 -25.52 3.48
C ALA A 265 -11.06 -25.01 2.07
N GLN A 266 -10.31 -24.02 1.59
CA GLN A 266 -10.49 -23.47 0.24
C GLN A 266 -9.79 -24.39 -0.78
N VAL A 267 -10.49 -25.44 -1.17
CA VAL A 267 -10.18 -26.36 -2.29
C VAL A 267 -11.38 -26.33 -3.26
N ASN A 268 -11.25 -26.86 -4.49
CA ASN A 268 -12.30 -26.78 -5.52
C ASN A 268 -13.71 -27.22 -5.06
N HIS A 269 -13.79 -28.05 -4.02
CA HIS A 269 -15.01 -28.29 -3.23
C HIS A 269 -14.74 -27.78 -1.81
N TYR A 270 -15.60 -26.88 -1.32
CA TYR A 270 -15.48 -26.34 0.04
C TYR A 270 -15.80 -27.47 1.02
N SER A 271 -14.79 -27.92 1.76
CA SER A 271 -15.01 -28.87 2.85
C SER A 271 -14.69 -28.20 4.17
N ASP A 272 -15.49 -28.51 5.18
CA ASP A 272 -15.24 -28.05 6.52
C ASP A 272 -14.15 -28.93 7.17
N ILE A 273 -13.24 -28.30 7.90
CA ILE A 273 -12.22 -28.94 8.70
C ILE A 273 -12.35 -28.43 10.13
N LYS A 274 -12.11 -29.32 11.10
CA LYS A 274 -12.10 -28.96 12.51
C LYS A 274 -10.67 -28.79 12.97
N ILE A 275 -10.34 -27.63 13.50
CA ILE A 275 -9.00 -27.39 14.06
C ILE A 275 -8.82 -28.26 15.29
N LYS A 276 -7.77 -29.07 15.29
CA LYS A 276 -7.39 -29.93 16.40
C LYS A 276 -6.45 -29.20 17.34
N ASN A 277 -5.36 -28.66 16.79
CA ASN A 277 -4.34 -27.91 17.54
C ASN A 277 -3.75 -26.81 16.68
N VAL A 278 -3.29 -25.74 17.32
CA VAL A 278 -2.39 -24.75 16.71
C VAL A 278 -1.12 -24.70 17.55
N LEU A 279 -0.07 -25.33 17.04
CA LEU A 279 1.22 -25.43 17.73
C LEU A 279 2.14 -24.30 17.28
N ARG A 280 2.96 -23.78 18.19
CA ARG A 280 4.02 -22.81 17.87
C ARG A 280 5.37 -23.52 17.98
N LYS A 281 6.09 -23.65 16.86
CA LYS A 281 7.38 -24.33 16.76
C LYS A 281 8.43 -23.39 16.17
N LYS A 282 9.72 -23.56 16.50
CA LYS A 282 10.79 -22.95 15.70
C LYS A 282 10.95 -23.74 14.40
N LEU A 283 11.44 -23.09 13.34
CA LEU A 283 11.72 -23.75 12.07
C LEU A 283 12.75 -24.88 12.22
N CYS A 284 13.75 -24.73 13.10
CA CYS A 284 14.70 -25.81 13.41
C CYS A 284 14.08 -27.04 14.08
N ASP A 285 12.93 -26.87 14.75
CA ASP A 285 12.24 -27.95 15.48
C ASP A 285 11.24 -28.70 14.60
N LEU A 286 11.11 -28.33 13.31
CA LEU A 286 10.27 -29.06 12.37
C LEU A 286 10.92 -30.39 11.99
N THR A 287 10.10 -31.44 12.05
CA THR A 287 10.52 -32.81 11.77
C THR A 287 10.24 -33.20 10.32
N GLU A 288 10.81 -34.33 9.87
CA GLU A 288 10.44 -34.98 8.60
C GLU A 288 8.94 -35.27 8.53
N GLU A 289 8.31 -35.62 9.65
CA GLU A 289 6.86 -35.83 9.68
C GLU A 289 6.09 -34.53 9.45
N ASP A 290 6.52 -33.41 10.05
CA ASP A 290 5.90 -32.11 9.82
C ASP A 290 6.00 -31.71 8.33
N ALA A 291 7.16 -31.88 7.70
CA ALA A 291 7.37 -31.61 6.27
C ALA A 291 6.49 -32.49 5.36
N LYS A 292 6.40 -33.79 5.68
CA LYS A 292 5.57 -34.74 4.96
C LYS A 292 4.08 -34.41 5.09
N ARG A 293 3.63 -33.98 6.28
CA ARG A 293 2.25 -33.57 6.52
C ARG A 293 1.93 -32.20 5.92
N GLU A 294 2.91 -31.33 5.73
CA GLU A 294 2.71 -30.02 5.09
C GLU A 294 2.46 -30.14 3.57
N GLY A 295 3.16 -31.02 2.88
CA GLY A 295 3.02 -31.09 1.42
C GLY A 295 3.60 -32.35 0.79
N GLY A 296 3.89 -33.38 1.59
CA GLY A 296 4.56 -34.59 1.12
C GLY A 296 6.06 -34.43 0.91
N TYR A 297 6.68 -33.38 1.47
CA TYR A 297 8.10 -33.08 1.32
C TYR A 297 8.96 -33.90 2.29
N THR A 298 10.22 -34.09 1.92
CA THR A 298 11.31 -34.26 2.88
C THR A 298 11.59 -32.94 3.62
N LEU A 299 12.29 -32.97 4.76
CA LEU A 299 12.64 -31.76 5.50
C LEU A 299 13.51 -30.81 4.66
N GLU A 300 14.42 -31.35 3.84
CA GLU A 300 15.30 -30.54 3.01
C GLU A 300 14.53 -29.86 1.85
N GLU A 301 13.61 -30.57 1.21
CA GLU A 301 12.70 -29.98 0.21
C GLU A 301 11.81 -28.90 0.84
N PHE A 302 11.30 -29.13 2.05
CA PHE A 302 10.51 -28.14 2.76
C PHE A 302 11.30 -26.84 2.99
N LYS A 303 12.58 -26.91 3.42
CA LYS A 303 13.43 -25.73 3.57
C LYS A 303 13.58 -24.94 2.27
N GLN A 304 13.74 -25.64 1.14
CA GLN A 304 13.86 -25.00 -0.18
C GLN A 304 12.56 -24.30 -0.59
N VAL A 305 11.40 -24.96 -0.40
CA VAL A 305 10.09 -24.39 -0.69
C VAL A 305 9.80 -23.19 0.22
N TRP A 306 10.10 -23.31 1.52
CA TRP A 306 10.00 -22.21 2.47
C TRP A 306 10.88 -21.02 2.05
N GLY A 307 12.12 -21.32 1.65
CA GLY A 307 13.09 -20.37 1.09
C GLY A 307 12.51 -19.51 -0.03
N LYS A 308 11.89 -20.18 -1.01
CA LYS A 308 11.27 -19.52 -2.18
C LYS A 308 10.07 -18.66 -1.81
N LEU A 309 9.28 -19.07 -0.81
CA LEU A 309 8.04 -18.37 -0.43
C LEU A 309 8.26 -17.22 0.56
N HIS A 310 9.26 -17.33 1.42
CA HIS A 310 9.40 -16.46 2.60
C HIS A 310 10.79 -15.81 2.73
N GLY A 311 11.69 -16.08 1.78
CA GLY A 311 13.09 -15.64 1.82
C GLY A 311 13.97 -16.62 2.59
N ASN A 312 15.16 -16.19 2.98
CA ASN A 312 16.17 -17.07 3.58
C ASN A 312 15.65 -17.83 4.80
N TRP A 313 16.04 -19.11 4.89
CA TRP A 313 15.73 -19.95 6.05
C TRP A 313 16.37 -19.40 7.31
N ASN A 314 15.54 -19.09 8.32
CA ASN A 314 16.00 -18.67 9.64
C ASN A 314 15.58 -19.73 10.67
N PRO A 315 16.51 -20.55 11.20
CA PRO A 315 16.16 -21.63 12.12
C PRO A 315 15.46 -21.16 13.40
N GLU A 316 15.75 -19.95 13.87
CA GLU A 316 15.17 -19.36 15.08
C GLU A 316 13.78 -18.74 14.86
N GLU A 317 13.29 -18.72 13.62
CA GLU A 317 11.96 -18.18 13.30
C GLU A 317 10.86 -19.11 13.84
N TYR A 318 9.89 -18.52 14.55
CA TYR A 318 8.70 -19.24 14.99
C TYR A 318 7.63 -19.28 13.91
N VAL A 319 7.05 -20.47 13.73
CA VAL A 319 5.92 -20.73 12.85
C VAL A 319 4.77 -21.38 13.59
N TYR A 320 3.58 -21.28 13.01
CA TYR A 320 2.39 -21.97 13.48
C TYR A 320 2.17 -23.23 12.66
N VAL A 321 2.03 -24.37 13.33
CA VAL A 321 1.63 -25.64 12.72
C VAL A 321 0.19 -25.93 13.11
N ILE A 322 -0.70 -25.79 12.14
CA ILE A 322 -2.15 -25.96 12.29
C ILE A 322 -2.48 -27.40 11.95
N GLN A 323 -2.93 -28.14 12.96
CA GLN A 323 -3.43 -29.50 12.84
C GLN A 323 -4.94 -29.47 12.79
N PHE A 324 -5.54 -30.24 11.88
CA PHE A 324 -6.97 -30.25 11.68
C PHE A 324 -7.44 -31.64 11.23
N ASP A 325 -8.71 -31.92 11.51
CA ASP A 325 -9.39 -33.12 11.08
C ASP A 325 -10.41 -32.76 10.00
N PHE A 326 -10.54 -33.61 8.98
CA PHE A 326 -11.56 -33.44 7.95
C PHE A 326 -12.95 -33.72 8.53
N LEU A 327 -13.89 -32.80 8.34
CA LEU A 327 -15.30 -33.07 8.60
C LEU A 327 -15.88 -33.59 7.28
N LYS A 328 -16.32 -34.86 7.28
CA LYS A 328 -17.03 -35.41 6.11
C LYS A 328 -18.21 -34.50 5.77
N GLU A 329 -18.41 -34.25 4.47
CA GLU A 329 -19.64 -33.65 3.97
C GLU A 329 -20.83 -34.44 4.54
N ALA A 330 -21.80 -33.72 5.11
CA ALA A 330 -23.09 -34.27 5.51
C ALA A 330 -23.93 -34.57 4.27
#